data_AF-A0A2M8P9S5-F1
#
_entry.id   AF-A0A2M8P9S5-F1
#
_cell.length_a   1.000
_cell.length_b   1.000
_cell.length_c   1.000
_cell.angle_alpha   90.00
_cell.angle_beta   90.00
_cell.angle_gamma   90.00
#
_symmetry.space_group_name_H-M   'P 1'
#
loop_
_entity.id
_entity.type
_entity.pdbx_description
1 polymer ?
#
loop_
_entity_poly.entity_id
_entity_poly.type
_entity_poly.pdbx_seq_one_letter_code
_entity_poly.pdbx_strand_id
1 'polypeptide(L)'
;ETNVAARLMMEAAPGQILVSEHAAGLVQSRYLLEPLGLKVFKGKREPQSVYAVIGLRAPTTLQLEALYPDRPIGRERELETLADAIHLAAGQQGRLVRIEGEAGIGKSHLAAAAARMAAQRGFTLLYSSCQSVGQQPYGALSEPLAHLLGLARLRSEPAETQIAHLHSALSAFD
;
A
#
# COMPACT_ATOMS: atom_id res chain seq x y z
N GLU A 1 -16.11 -8.15 22.09
CA GLU A 1 -15.66 -9.53 21.86
C GLU A 1 -14.61 -9.95 22.87
N THR A 2 -15.01 -10.41 24.04
CA THR A 2 -14.04 -10.80 25.07
C THR A 2 -13.60 -12.24 24.82
N ASN A 3 -12.29 -12.45 24.60
CA ASN A 3 -11.61 -13.76 24.49
C ASN A 3 -11.62 -14.51 23.14
N VAL A 4 -11.88 -13.86 21.99
CA VAL A 4 -11.71 -14.49 20.66
C VAL A 4 -10.23 -14.69 20.32
N ALA A 5 -9.38 -13.70 20.63
CA ALA A 5 -7.95 -13.73 20.31
C ALA A 5 -7.23 -14.94 20.95
N ALA A 6 -7.44 -15.22 22.23
CA ALA A 6 -6.76 -16.35 22.88
C ALA A 6 -7.17 -17.71 22.29
N ARG A 7 -8.41 -17.82 21.80
CA ARG A 7 -8.91 -19.05 21.15
C ARG A 7 -8.29 -19.24 19.78
N LEU A 8 -8.15 -18.16 19.01
CA LEU A 8 -7.41 -18.18 17.75
C LEU A 8 -5.94 -18.55 17.98
N MET A 9 -5.31 -18.04 19.04
CA MET A 9 -3.93 -18.38 19.39
C MET A 9 -3.74 -19.86 19.74
N MET A 10 -4.67 -20.47 20.47
CA MET A 10 -4.61 -21.91 20.79
C MET A 10 -4.77 -22.82 19.57
N GLU A 11 -5.44 -22.34 18.53
CA GLU A 11 -5.70 -23.07 17.27
C GLU A 11 -4.64 -22.82 16.20
N ALA A 12 -3.78 -21.82 16.37
CA ALA A 12 -2.78 -21.44 15.40
C ALA A 12 -1.60 -22.43 15.45
N ALA A 13 -1.14 -22.88 14.28
CA ALA A 13 0.12 -23.60 14.17
C ALA A 13 1.31 -22.67 14.47
N PRO A 14 2.49 -23.20 14.86
CA PRO A 14 3.70 -22.39 15.01
C PRO A 14 4.00 -21.55 13.76
N GLY A 15 4.17 -20.23 13.95
CA GLY A 15 4.40 -19.29 12.85
C GLY A 15 3.14 -18.83 12.10
N GLN A 16 1.97 -19.36 12.43
CA GLN A 16 0.70 -18.96 11.84
C GLN A 16 0.05 -17.81 12.62
N ILE A 17 -0.50 -16.84 11.89
CA ILE A 17 -1.28 -15.74 12.46
C ILE A 17 -2.74 -15.92 12.00
N LEU A 18 -3.65 -16.14 12.94
CA LEU A 18 -5.08 -16.30 12.68
C LEU A 18 -5.84 -15.04 13.10
N VAL A 19 -6.80 -14.62 12.27
CA VAL A 19 -7.67 -13.46 12.54
C VAL A 19 -9.14 -13.85 12.42
N SER A 20 -9.99 -13.19 13.23
CA SER A 20 -11.45 -13.29 13.11
C SER A 20 -11.95 -12.56 11.86
N GLU A 21 -13.19 -12.81 11.45
CA GLU A 21 -13.85 -12.06 10.38
C GLU A 21 -13.82 -10.54 10.57
N HIS A 22 -14.12 -10.07 11.79
CA HIS A 22 -14.08 -8.64 12.08
C HIS A 22 -12.67 -8.06 11.90
N ALA A 23 -11.65 -8.73 12.45
CA ALA A 23 -10.26 -8.30 12.29
C ALA A 23 -9.80 -8.40 10.82
N ALA A 24 -10.21 -9.44 10.09
CA ALA A 24 -9.95 -9.59 8.67
C ALA A 24 -10.48 -8.39 7.88
N GLY A 25 -11.69 -7.93 8.16
CA GLY A 25 -12.28 -6.74 7.53
C GLY A 25 -11.45 -5.47 7.72
N LEU A 26 -10.78 -5.32 8.87
CA LEU A 26 -9.94 -4.16 9.19
C LEU A 26 -8.54 -4.24 8.56
N VAL A 27 -7.98 -5.44 8.42
CA VAL A 27 -6.57 -5.63 8.01
C VAL A 27 -6.39 -6.13 6.57
N GLN A 28 -7.47 -6.56 5.89
CA GLN A 28 -7.44 -7.08 4.52
C GLN A 28 -6.83 -6.11 3.49
N SER A 29 -6.85 -4.81 3.78
CA SER A 29 -6.20 -3.80 2.95
C SER A 29 -4.67 -3.95 2.95
N ARG A 30 -4.06 -4.39 4.06
CA ARG A 30 -2.60 -4.51 4.21
C ARG A 30 -2.06 -5.93 4.07
N TYR A 31 -2.87 -6.94 4.38
CA TYR A 31 -2.42 -8.33 4.45
C TYR A 31 -3.14 -9.21 3.42
N LEU A 32 -2.43 -10.22 2.94
CA LEU A 32 -3.01 -11.33 2.19
C LEU A 32 -3.63 -12.30 3.21
N LEU A 33 -4.94 -12.53 3.06
CA LEU A 33 -5.72 -13.36 3.96
C LEU A 33 -6.23 -14.59 3.21
N GLU A 34 -5.99 -15.78 3.78
CA GLU A 34 -6.52 -17.04 3.29
C GLU A 34 -7.69 -17.48 4.18
N PRO A 35 -8.90 -17.71 3.64
CA PRO A 35 -10.01 -18.19 4.43
C PRO A 35 -9.78 -19.65 4.87
N LEU A 36 -9.86 -19.90 6.17
CA LEU A 36 -9.81 -21.27 6.73
C LEU A 36 -11.20 -21.85 7.01
N GLY A 37 -12.25 -21.11 6.65
CA GLY A 37 -13.64 -21.49 6.86
C GLY A 37 -14.16 -21.23 8.27
N LEU A 38 -15.28 -21.88 8.59
CA LEU A 38 -15.97 -21.74 9.87
C LEU A 38 -15.35 -22.66 10.93
N LYS A 39 -14.87 -22.09 12.04
CA LYS A 39 -14.40 -22.84 13.21
C LYS A 39 -15.37 -22.67 14.39
N VAL A 40 -15.66 -23.77 15.08
CA VAL A 40 -16.42 -23.77 16.33
C VAL A 40 -15.43 -23.72 17.50
N PHE A 41 -15.49 -22.65 18.28
CA PHE A 41 -14.63 -22.50 19.44
C PHE A 41 -15.35 -22.93 20.72
N LYS A 42 -14.62 -23.59 21.63
CA LYS A 42 -15.14 -24.03 22.93
C LYS A 42 -15.86 -22.90 23.67
N GLY A 43 -17.14 -23.11 23.99
CA GLY A 43 -17.98 -22.15 24.71
C GLY A 43 -18.72 -21.10 23.84
N LYS A 44 -18.71 -21.22 22.51
CA LYS A 44 -19.65 -20.53 21.62
C LYS A 44 -20.43 -21.55 20.78
N ARG A 45 -21.73 -21.33 20.60
CA ARG A 45 -22.58 -22.21 19.76
C ARG A 45 -22.50 -21.87 18.28
N GLU A 46 -22.15 -20.63 17.95
CA GLU A 46 -22.07 -20.17 16.56
C GLU A 46 -20.65 -20.38 15.98
N PRO A 47 -20.53 -21.05 14.83
CA PRO A 47 -19.28 -21.10 14.08
C PRO A 47 -18.82 -19.70 13.67
N GLN A 48 -17.52 -19.43 13.73
CA GLN A 48 -16.95 -18.14 13.34
C GLN A 48 -16.00 -18.33 12.15
N SER A 49 -16.07 -17.43 11.17
CA SER A 49 -15.11 -17.40 10.05
C SER A 49 -13.73 -17.02 10.54
N VAL A 50 -12.73 -17.81 10.13
CA VAL A 50 -11.32 -17.63 10.49
C VAL A 50 -10.48 -17.48 9.23
N TYR A 51 -9.50 -16.60 9.28
CA TYR A 51 -8.56 -16.35 8.19
C TYR A 51 -7.12 -16.50 8.68
N ALA A 52 -6.24 -17.05 7.85
CA ALA A 52 -4.80 -17.01 8.06
C ALA A 52 -4.19 -15.80 7.37
N VAL A 53 -3.28 -15.10 8.04
CA VAL A 53 -2.43 -14.08 7.42
C VAL A 53 -1.25 -14.79 6.75
N ILE A 54 -1.23 -14.80 5.42
CA ILE A 54 -0.22 -15.52 4.63
C ILE A 54 0.89 -14.61 4.08
N GLY A 55 0.76 -13.30 4.24
CA GLY A 55 1.79 -12.35 3.83
C GLY A 55 1.32 -10.90 3.85
N LEU A 56 2.23 -10.00 3.53
CA LEU A 56 1.94 -8.60 3.25
C LEU A 56 1.47 -8.47 1.80
N ARG A 57 0.47 -7.62 1.56
CA ARG A 57 0.17 -7.17 0.20
C ARG A 57 1.27 -6.20 -0.23
N ALA A 58 1.66 -6.26 -1.50
CA ALA A 58 2.53 -5.23 -2.08
C ALA A 58 1.89 -3.85 -1.86
N PRO A 59 2.66 -2.84 -1.43
CA PRO A 59 2.12 -1.52 -1.15
C PRO A 59 1.52 -0.91 -2.42
N THR A 60 0.22 -0.60 -2.44
CA THR A 60 -0.41 0.09 -3.57
C THR A 60 -1.00 1.43 -3.17
N THR A 61 -1.19 2.30 -4.15
CA THR A 61 -1.84 3.60 -3.96
C THR A 61 -3.28 3.45 -3.46
N LEU A 62 -3.99 2.41 -3.90
CA LEU A 62 -5.31 2.03 -3.40
C LEU A 62 -5.31 1.73 -1.88
N GLN A 63 -4.21 1.20 -1.33
CA GLN A 63 -4.12 0.96 0.11
C GLN A 63 -3.95 2.25 0.90
N LEU A 64 -3.19 3.22 0.39
CA LEU A 64 -3.09 4.54 1.02
C LEU A 64 -4.45 5.21 1.13
N GLU A 65 -5.27 5.15 0.07
CA GLU A 65 -6.62 5.69 0.09
C GLU A 65 -7.53 4.95 1.08
N ALA A 66 -7.50 3.61 1.08
CA ALA A 66 -8.28 2.80 2.00
C ALA A 66 -7.91 3.02 3.48
N LEU A 67 -6.63 3.32 3.76
CA LEU A 67 -6.15 3.57 5.12
C LEU A 67 -6.49 4.97 5.63
N TYR A 68 -6.73 5.92 4.72
CA TYR A 68 -6.95 7.32 5.05
C TYR A 68 -8.12 7.90 4.24
N PRO A 69 -9.35 7.37 4.36
CA PRO A 69 -10.47 7.74 3.49
C PRO A 69 -10.89 9.21 3.64
N ASP A 70 -10.74 9.76 4.84
CA ASP A 70 -11.19 11.11 5.17
C ASP A 70 -10.19 12.19 4.75
N ARG A 71 -10.64 13.45 4.76
CA ARG A 71 -9.75 14.62 4.56
C ARG A 71 -8.98 14.93 5.86
N PRO A 72 -7.68 15.26 5.78
CA PRO A 72 -6.93 15.77 6.93
C PRO A 72 -7.58 17.05 7.48
N ILE A 73 -7.74 17.15 8.81
CA ILE A 73 -8.35 18.29 9.50
C ILE A 73 -7.26 19.26 9.97
N GLY A 74 -7.47 20.58 9.81
CA GLY A 74 -6.55 21.60 10.30
C GLY A 74 -5.23 21.67 9.50
N ARG A 75 -5.28 21.27 8.23
CA ARG A 75 -4.14 21.14 7.31
C ARG A 75 -4.35 21.94 6.03
N GLU A 76 -5.13 23.00 6.10
CA GLU A 76 -5.59 23.74 4.92
C GLU A 76 -4.41 24.30 4.13
N ARG A 77 -3.42 24.89 4.82
CA ARG A 77 -2.22 25.46 4.19
C ARG A 77 -1.36 24.40 3.49
N GLU A 78 -1.16 23.26 4.13
CA GLU A 78 -0.39 22.15 3.54
C GLU A 78 -1.12 21.54 2.35
N LEU A 79 -2.45 21.39 2.43
CA LEU A 79 -3.27 20.92 1.33
C LEU A 79 -3.24 21.88 0.14
N GLU A 80 -3.29 23.19 0.36
CA GLU A 80 -3.12 24.21 -0.68
C GLU A 80 -1.75 24.09 -1.36
N THR A 81 -0.68 24.00 -0.57
CA THR A 81 0.69 23.82 -1.08
C THR A 81 0.81 22.58 -1.98
N LEU A 82 0.18 21.47 -1.58
CA LEU A 82 0.15 20.23 -2.35
C LEU A 82 -0.68 20.38 -3.63
N ALA A 83 -1.85 21.05 -3.55
CA ALA A 83 -2.71 21.29 -4.69
C ALA A 83 -2.03 22.14 -5.77
N ASP A 84 -1.26 23.15 -5.36
CA ASP A 84 -0.46 24.01 -6.24
C ASP A 84 0.68 23.23 -6.90
N ALA A 85 1.39 22.41 -6.13
CA ALA A 85 2.45 21.55 -6.67
C ALA A 85 1.91 20.59 -7.75
N ILE A 86 0.74 19.98 -7.51
CA ILE A 86 0.07 19.10 -8.48
C ILE A 86 -0.39 19.91 -9.70
N HIS A 87 -0.91 21.12 -9.51
CA HIS A 87 -1.35 21.98 -10.61
C HIS A 87 -0.18 22.34 -11.53
N LEU A 88 0.97 22.72 -10.96
CA LEU A 88 2.18 23.02 -11.72
C LEU A 88 2.73 21.78 -12.44
N ALA A 89 2.71 20.62 -11.78
CA ALA A 89 3.11 19.35 -12.39
C ALA A 89 2.23 18.98 -13.60
N ALA A 90 0.93 19.29 -13.56
CA ALA A 90 0.02 19.06 -14.68
C ALA A 90 0.36 19.96 -15.89
N GLY A 91 0.95 21.13 -15.64
CA GLY A 91 1.52 22.01 -16.67
C GLY A 91 2.92 21.61 -17.14
N GLN A 92 3.31 20.32 -17.00
CA GLN A 92 4.62 19.77 -17.34
C GLN A 92 5.80 20.37 -16.54
N GLN A 93 5.53 21.06 -15.44
CA GLN A 93 6.56 21.56 -14.55
C GLN A 93 6.66 20.65 -13.32
N GLY A 94 7.48 19.60 -13.42
CA GLY A 94 7.69 18.64 -12.34
C GLY A 94 7.98 19.30 -10.98
N ARG A 95 7.52 18.69 -9.90
CA ARG A 95 7.70 19.19 -8.52
C ARG A 95 8.12 18.06 -7.60
N LEU A 96 8.98 18.41 -6.64
CA LEU A 96 9.35 17.56 -5.51
C LEU A 96 8.82 18.21 -4.24
N VAL A 97 8.03 17.48 -3.46
CA VAL A 97 7.51 17.94 -2.16
C VAL A 97 7.99 16.99 -1.07
N ARG A 98 8.53 17.54 0.02
CA ARG A 98 8.96 16.80 1.20
C ARG A 98 8.03 17.10 2.36
N ILE A 99 7.41 16.07 2.94
CA ILE A 99 6.51 16.19 4.10
C ILE A 99 7.28 15.76 5.35
N GLU A 100 7.51 16.71 6.27
CA GLU A 100 8.26 16.47 7.51
C GLU A 100 7.42 16.84 8.74
N GLY A 101 7.78 16.27 9.88
CA GLY A 101 7.10 16.50 11.15
C GLY A 101 7.17 15.30 12.09
N GLU A 102 6.66 15.47 13.29
CA GLU A 102 6.72 14.48 14.36
C GLU A 102 5.99 13.17 14.04
N ALA A 103 6.35 12.08 14.72
CA ALA A 103 5.65 10.81 14.59
C ALA A 103 4.17 10.98 14.97
N GLY A 104 3.26 10.40 14.20
CA GLY A 104 1.81 10.48 14.46
C GLY A 104 1.12 11.78 14.05
N ILE A 105 1.85 12.82 13.61
CA ILE A 105 1.29 14.15 13.29
C ILE A 105 0.37 14.19 12.04
N GLY A 106 0.19 13.06 11.34
CA GLY A 106 -0.67 12.94 10.16
C GLY A 106 0.03 13.00 8.79
N LYS A 107 1.36 12.84 8.71
CA LYS A 107 2.11 12.91 7.42
C LYS A 107 1.60 11.95 6.35
N SER A 108 1.35 10.70 6.71
CA SER A 108 0.84 9.69 5.76
C SER A 108 -0.58 9.99 5.31
N HIS A 109 -1.41 10.57 6.19
CA HIS A 109 -2.76 11.03 5.84
C HIS A 109 -2.71 12.18 4.84
N LEU A 110 -1.78 13.12 5.04
CA LEU A 110 -1.55 14.23 4.12
C LEU A 110 -1.04 13.74 2.74
N ALA A 111 -0.11 12.79 2.72
CA ALA A 111 0.37 12.16 1.49
C ALA A 111 -0.76 11.42 0.73
N ALA A 112 -1.63 10.71 1.45
CA ALA A 112 -2.80 10.07 0.86
C ALA A 112 -3.79 11.09 0.27
N ALA A 113 -3.97 12.25 0.91
CA ALA A 113 -4.79 13.33 0.35
C ALA A 113 -4.18 13.90 -0.94
N ALA A 114 -2.86 14.11 -0.99
CA ALA A 114 -2.16 14.53 -2.21
C ALA A 114 -2.30 13.50 -3.35
N ALA A 115 -2.15 12.22 -3.04
CA ALA A 115 -2.35 11.13 -3.99
C ALA A 115 -3.75 11.18 -4.59
N ARG A 116 -4.81 11.33 -3.77
CA ARG A 116 -6.20 11.50 -4.27
C ARG A 116 -6.35 12.70 -5.19
N MET A 117 -5.81 13.86 -4.81
CA MET A 117 -5.88 15.07 -5.63
C MET A 117 -5.18 14.87 -6.99
N ALA A 118 -4.04 14.17 -7.02
CA ALA A 118 -3.33 13.86 -8.24
C ALA A 118 -4.10 12.83 -9.10
N ALA A 119 -4.65 11.76 -8.52
CA ALA A 119 -5.48 10.79 -9.24
C ALA A 119 -6.72 11.45 -9.87
N GLN A 120 -7.38 12.37 -9.17
CA GLN A 120 -8.51 13.14 -9.70
C GLN A 120 -8.14 14.02 -10.90
N ARG A 121 -6.85 14.37 -11.04
CA ARG A 121 -6.31 15.08 -12.21
C ARG A 121 -5.73 14.15 -13.28
N GLY A 122 -5.94 12.84 -13.16
CA GLY A 122 -5.51 11.85 -14.15
C GLY A 122 -4.04 11.43 -14.05
N PHE A 123 -3.36 11.74 -12.94
CA PHE A 123 -2.00 11.24 -12.73
C PHE A 123 -2.00 9.74 -12.46
N THR A 124 -1.05 9.03 -13.06
CA THR A 124 -0.69 7.68 -12.63
C THR A 124 0.04 7.77 -11.29
N LEU A 125 -0.54 7.15 -10.27
CA LEU A 125 0.06 7.13 -8.95
C LEU A 125 1.00 5.92 -8.80
N LEU A 126 2.19 6.18 -8.26
CA LEU A 126 3.14 5.17 -7.84
C LEU A 126 3.40 5.31 -6.34
N TYR A 127 3.44 4.18 -5.63
CA TYR A 127 3.71 4.16 -4.20
C TYR A 127 4.81 3.17 -3.87
N SER A 128 5.64 3.55 -2.91
CA SER A 128 6.60 2.66 -2.27
C SER A 128 6.98 3.20 -0.90
N SER A 129 7.63 2.36 -0.11
CA SER A 129 8.15 2.68 1.21
C SER A 129 9.62 2.32 1.29
N CYS A 130 10.44 3.22 1.86
CA CYS A 130 11.80 2.87 2.24
C CYS A 130 11.76 2.03 3.53
N GLN A 131 12.20 0.79 3.45
CA GLN A 131 12.46 -0.01 4.66
C GLN A 131 13.84 0.37 5.21
N SER A 132 13.95 0.49 6.54
CA SER A 132 15.23 0.75 7.22
C SER A 132 16.19 -0.45 7.13
N VAL A 133 15.68 -1.61 6.74
CA VAL A 133 16.41 -2.87 6.63
C VAL A 133 16.42 -3.28 5.16
N GLY A 134 17.53 -2.98 4.47
CA GLY A 134 17.74 -3.31 3.07
C GLY A 134 18.82 -2.44 2.44
N GLN A 135 19.71 -3.04 1.63
CA GLN A 135 20.79 -2.33 0.95
C GLN A 135 20.62 -2.29 -0.57
N GLN A 136 19.42 -2.50 -1.11
CA GLN A 136 19.22 -2.40 -2.55
C GLN A 136 19.21 -0.93 -2.99
N PRO A 137 20.16 -0.52 -3.86
CA PRO A 137 20.13 0.81 -4.45
C PRO A 137 18.79 1.06 -5.13
N TYR A 138 18.22 2.23 -4.89
CA TYR A 138 16.94 2.65 -5.47
C TYR A 138 15.76 1.72 -5.14
N GLY A 139 15.82 0.89 -4.10
CA GLY A 139 14.76 -0.08 -3.79
C GLY A 139 13.36 0.52 -3.72
N ALA A 140 13.24 1.73 -3.16
CA ALA A 140 11.96 2.43 -3.08
C ALA A 140 11.43 2.94 -4.44
N LEU A 141 12.30 3.09 -5.44
CA LEU A 141 11.91 3.56 -6.78
C LEU A 141 11.84 2.41 -7.80
N SER A 142 12.70 1.40 -7.66
CA SER A 142 12.84 0.33 -8.65
C SER A 142 11.60 -0.54 -8.76
N GLU A 143 10.95 -0.88 -7.64
CA GLU A 143 9.72 -1.67 -7.63
C GLU A 143 8.53 -0.95 -8.30
N PRO A 144 8.14 0.28 -7.90
CA PRO A 144 7.03 0.97 -8.54
C PRO A 144 7.31 1.30 -10.02
N LEU A 145 8.56 1.65 -10.37
CA LEU A 145 8.93 1.90 -11.77
C LEU A 145 8.88 0.62 -12.61
N ALA A 146 9.34 -0.50 -12.07
CA ALA A 146 9.24 -1.79 -12.75
C ALA A 146 7.77 -2.21 -12.99
N HIS A 147 6.87 -1.83 -12.09
CA HIS A 147 5.44 -2.03 -12.29
C HIS A 147 4.89 -1.12 -13.39
N LEU A 148 5.18 0.19 -13.33
CA LEU A 148 4.75 1.17 -14.33
C LEU A 148 5.20 0.78 -15.74
N LEU A 149 6.45 0.33 -15.85
CA LEU A 149 7.12 0.03 -17.12
C LEU A 149 6.92 -1.43 -17.55
N GLY A 150 6.09 -2.22 -16.86
CA GLY A 150 5.79 -3.60 -17.25
C GLY A 150 6.99 -4.57 -17.15
N LEU A 151 8.03 -4.21 -16.40
CA LEU A 151 9.24 -5.02 -16.21
C LEU A 151 9.05 -6.16 -15.21
N ALA A 152 8.05 -6.08 -14.33
CA ALA A 152 7.83 -7.10 -13.30
C ALA A 152 7.65 -8.52 -13.86
N ARG A 153 7.00 -8.65 -15.03
CA ARG A 153 6.79 -9.93 -15.75
C ARG A 153 8.01 -10.40 -16.54
N LEU A 154 9.00 -9.54 -16.73
CA LEU A 154 10.20 -9.80 -17.52
C LEU A 154 11.41 -10.11 -16.63
N ARG A 155 11.24 -10.21 -15.30
CA ARG A 155 12.35 -10.43 -14.37
C ARG A 155 13.08 -11.75 -14.59
N SER A 156 12.44 -12.74 -15.20
CA SER A 156 13.03 -14.03 -15.60
C SER A 156 13.69 -14.00 -16.97
N GLU A 157 13.48 -12.93 -17.75
CA GLU A 157 14.02 -12.79 -19.11
C GLU A 157 15.47 -12.27 -19.08
N PRO A 158 16.26 -12.49 -20.15
CA PRO A 158 17.58 -11.89 -20.31
C PRO A 158 17.57 -10.37 -20.18
N ALA A 159 18.68 -9.80 -19.71
CA ALA A 159 18.81 -8.37 -19.46
C ALA A 159 18.59 -7.54 -20.73
N GLU A 160 19.04 -8.03 -21.88
CA GLU A 160 18.87 -7.40 -23.19
C GLU A 160 17.38 -7.22 -23.53
N THR A 161 16.55 -8.23 -23.25
CA THR A 161 15.10 -8.18 -23.46
C THR A 161 14.45 -7.15 -22.53
N GLN A 162 14.86 -7.11 -21.26
CA GLN A 162 14.35 -6.13 -20.28
C GLN A 162 14.74 -4.70 -20.68
N ILE A 163 15.98 -4.48 -21.11
CA ILE A 163 16.49 -3.17 -21.56
C ILE A 163 15.76 -2.71 -22.83
N ALA A 164 15.58 -3.59 -23.81
CA ALA A 164 14.83 -3.26 -25.03
C ALA A 164 13.37 -2.88 -24.71
N HIS A 165 12.72 -3.59 -23.79
CA HIS A 165 11.37 -3.24 -23.33
C HIS A 165 11.35 -1.87 -22.63
N LEU A 166 12.32 -1.61 -21.76
CA LEU A 166 12.45 -0.34 -21.05
C LEU A 166 12.58 0.84 -22.05
N HIS A 167 13.48 0.73 -23.04
CA HIS A 167 13.64 1.78 -24.05
C HIS A 167 12.34 2.03 -24.83
N SER A 168 11.66 0.96 -25.25
CA SER A 168 10.37 1.07 -25.94
C SER A 168 9.27 1.67 -25.06
N ALA A 169 9.27 1.39 -23.75
CA ALA A 169 8.29 1.95 -22.82
C ALA A 169 8.57 3.43 -22.55
N LEU A 170 9.85 3.83 -22.43
CA LEU A 170 10.25 5.22 -22.20
C LEU A 170 9.91 6.12 -23.38
N SER A 171 10.08 5.65 -24.62
CA SER A 171 9.72 6.42 -25.83
C SER A 171 8.22 6.72 -25.95
N ALA A 172 7.37 6.06 -25.16
CA ALA A 172 5.93 6.36 -25.11
C ALA A 172 5.59 7.55 -24.20
N PHE A 173 6.56 8.07 -23.43
CA PHE A 173 6.41 9.23 -22.56
C PHE A 173 6.96 10.53 -23.18
N ASP A 174 7.73 10.44 -24.27
CA ASP A 174 8.19 11.58 -25.09
C ASP A 174 7.09 12.01 -26.08
#